data_AF-A0A257WTG1-F1
#
_entry.id   AF-A0A257WTG1-F1
#
_cell.length_a   1.000
_cell.length_b   1.000
_cell.length_c   1.000
_cell.angle_alpha   90.00
_cell.angle_beta   90.00
_cell.angle_gamma   90.00
#
_symmetry.space_group_name_H-M   'P 1'
#
loop_
_entity.id
_entity.type
_entity.pdbx_description
1 polymer ?
#
loop_
_entity_poly.entity_id
_entity_poly.type
_entity_poly.pdbx_seq_one_letter_code
_entity_poly.pdbx_strand_id
1 'polypeptide(L)'
;RIEAFPHAEPMRELFEQDRAHLVGTSGAITSLAGLHLGLQRYDRNVVDGLWMERKDCEAAADRLLGLTAAERALEPCIGADRADLVLAGAAILQAVQELWPCSRVRVADRGLREGLLMSLMSEQQRRPRRRRRGGASKSKPVSE
;
A
#
# COMPACT_ATOMS: atom_id res chain seq x y z
N ARG A 1 26.35 4.61 4.65
CA ARG A 1 25.44 4.04 5.68
C ARG A 1 24.25 4.97 5.82
N ILE A 2 23.06 4.42 6.08
CA ILE A 2 21.81 5.19 6.20
C ILE A 2 21.89 6.21 7.36
N GLU A 3 22.74 5.94 8.35
CA GLU A 3 23.11 6.81 9.48
C GLU A 3 23.42 8.28 9.11
N ALA A 4 23.79 8.58 7.86
CA ALA A 4 24.13 9.92 7.40
C ALA A 4 22.93 10.72 6.83
N PHE A 5 21.68 10.26 6.97
CA PHE A 5 20.49 10.93 6.43
C PHE A 5 19.77 11.76 7.53
N PRO A 6 20.06 13.08 7.66
CA PRO A 6 19.63 13.90 8.80
C PRO A 6 18.11 14.17 8.84
N HIS A 7 17.40 13.97 7.74
CA HIS A 7 15.97 14.27 7.67
C HIS A 7 15.07 13.20 8.31
N ALA A 8 15.63 12.08 8.73
CA ALA A 8 14.88 11.06 9.45
C ALA A 8 14.69 11.36 10.94
N GLU A 9 15.62 12.13 11.53
CA GLU A 9 15.72 12.40 12.97
C GLU A 9 14.42 12.95 13.58
N PRO A 10 13.69 13.89 12.95
CA PRO A 10 12.48 14.47 13.56
C PRO A 10 11.35 13.45 13.79
N MET A 11 11.29 12.39 12.99
CA MET A 11 10.26 11.36 13.13
C MET A 11 10.72 10.20 13.99
N ARG A 12 12.03 9.97 14.12
CA ARG A 12 12.59 8.81 14.82
C ARG A 12 12.11 8.69 16.26
N GLU A 13 12.06 9.80 17.00
CA GLU A 13 11.58 9.80 18.40
C GLU A 13 10.13 9.30 18.51
N LEU A 14 9.24 9.69 17.58
CA LEU A 14 7.84 9.23 17.57
C LEU A 14 7.73 7.72 17.36
N PHE A 15 8.60 7.18 16.51
CA PHE A 15 8.69 5.76 16.22
C PHE A 15 9.28 4.97 17.39
N GLU A 16 10.35 5.46 18.02
CA GLU A 16 10.93 4.86 19.22
C GLU A 16 9.96 4.84 20.42
N GLN A 17 9.05 5.83 20.51
CA GLN A 17 7.98 5.87 21.50
C GLN A 17 6.74 5.02 21.13
N ASP A 18 6.78 4.26 20.03
CA ASP A 18 5.66 3.47 19.48
C ASP A 18 4.38 4.30 19.22
N ARG A 19 4.55 5.60 18.92
CA ARG A 19 3.45 6.54 18.62
C ARG A 19 3.16 6.66 17.13
N ALA A 20 3.92 5.96 16.30
CA ALA A 20 3.77 5.89 14.86
C ALA A 20 3.97 4.46 14.36
N HIS A 21 3.44 4.15 13.18
CA HIS A 21 3.66 2.87 12.51
C HIS A 21 3.81 3.10 11.02
N LEU A 22 4.38 2.11 10.33
CA LEU A 22 4.53 2.14 8.89
C LEU A 22 3.31 1.53 8.22
N VAL A 23 2.89 2.13 7.10
CA VAL A 23 1.94 1.52 6.17
C VAL A 23 2.72 1.20 4.90
N GLY A 24 2.92 -0.08 4.66
CA GLY A 24 3.53 -0.56 3.43
C GLY A 24 2.49 -0.66 2.33
N THR A 25 2.72 0.01 1.22
CA THR A 25 1.95 -0.14 -0.01
C THR A 25 2.89 -0.66 -1.11
N SER A 26 2.38 -1.44 -2.07
CA SER A 26 3.09 -2.03 -3.24
C SER A 26 3.23 -3.56 -3.20
N GLY A 27 3.62 -4.11 -4.36
CA GLY A 27 3.80 -5.55 -4.58
C GLY A 27 4.86 -6.20 -3.68
N ALA A 28 5.89 -5.47 -3.25
CA ALA A 28 6.95 -6.05 -2.40
C ALA A 28 6.41 -6.43 -1.02
N ILE A 29 5.75 -5.50 -0.32
CA ILE A 29 5.17 -5.77 1.00
C ILE A 29 4.01 -6.76 0.92
N THR A 30 3.19 -6.74 -0.14
CA THR A 30 2.11 -7.72 -0.31
C THR A 30 2.64 -9.12 -0.65
N SER A 31 3.78 -9.22 -1.33
CA SER A 31 4.48 -10.50 -1.52
C SER A 31 5.10 -11.02 -0.23
N LEU A 32 5.73 -10.17 0.60
CA LEU A 32 6.22 -10.55 1.93
C LEU A 32 5.09 -11.04 2.83
N ALA A 33 3.94 -10.36 2.80
CA ALA A 33 2.73 -10.78 3.51
C ALA A 33 2.24 -12.15 3.06
N GLY A 34 2.17 -12.40 1.75
CA GLY A 34 1.79 -13.70 1.21
C GLY A 34 2.76 -14.82 1.60
N LEU A 35 4.06 -14.51 1.63
CA LEU A 35 5.10 -15.44 2.07
C LEU A 35 4.98 -15.77 3.57
N HIS A 36 4.80 -14.73 4.40
CA HIS A 36 4.60 -14.84 5.84
C HIS A 36 3.35 -15.68 6.19
N LEU A 37 2.24 -15.44 5.48
CA LEU A 37 1.00 -16.21 5.65
C LEU A 37 1.06 -17.62 5.04
N GLY A 38 2.11 -17.97 4.30
CA GLY A 38 2.24 -19.27 3.63
C GLY A 38 1.18 -19.52 2.54
N LEU A 39 0.70 -18.45 1.89
CA LEU A 39 -0.41 -18.55 0.95
C LEU A 39 -0.01 -19.35 -0.30
N GLN A 40 -0.85 -20.32 -0.66
CA GLN A 40 -0.71 -21.11 -1.90
C GLN A 40 -1.10 -20.33 -3.16
N ARG A 41 -1.76 -19.18 -2.99
CA ARG A 41 -2.10 -18.22 -4.02
C ARG A 41 -2.38 -16.88 -3.36
N TYR A 42 -2.07 -15.79 -4.04
CA TYR A 42 -2.41 -14.45 -3.57
C TYR A 42 -3.91 -14.31 -3.28
N ASP A 43 -4.25 -13.93 -2.04
CA ASP A 43 -5.61 -13.58 -1.62
C ASP A 43 -5.60 -12.20 -0.95
N ARG A 44 -6.18 -11.22 -1.64
CA ARG A 44 -6.29 -9.83 -1.17
C ARG A 44 -7.04 -9.73 0.16
N ASN A 45 -8.02 -10.60 0.43
CA ASN A 45 -8.88 -10.45 1.62
C ASN A 45 -8.14 -10.67 2.93
N VAL A 46 -7.06 -11.46 2.90
CA VAL A 46 -6.22 -11.73 4.07
C VAL A 46 -4.95 -10.87 4.08
N VAL A 47 -4.49 -10.41 2.92
CA VAL A 47 -3.29 -9.57 2.79
C VAL A 47 -3.60 -8.10 3.09
N ASP A 48 -4.63 -7.54 2.45
CA ASP A 48 -5.01 -6.14 2.62
C ASP A 48 -5.70 -5.95 3.96
N GLY A 49 -4.95 -5.56 4.98
CA GLY A 49 -5.44 -5.90 6.31
C GLY A 49 -4.36 -6.16 7.32
N LEU A 50 -3.32 -6.82 6.82
CA LEU A 50 -2.44 -7.56 7.68
C LEU A 50 -1.54 -6.62 8.48
N TRP A 51 -1.53 -6.82 9.79
CA TRP A 51 -0.43 -6.37 10.62
C TRP A 51 0.66 -7.43 10.59
N MET A 52 1.87 -7.03 10.26
CA MET A 52 3.07 -7.85 10.39
C MET A 52 3.95 -7.22 11.46
N GLU A 53 4.39 -8.00 12.45
CA GLU A 53 5.41 -7.53 13.38
C GLU A 53 6.76 -7.41 12.66
N ARG A 54 7.68 -6.62 13.21
CA ARG A 54 9.03 -6.48 12.65
C ARG A 54 9.71 -7.84 12.41
N LYS A 55 9.57 -8.76 13.37
CA LYS A 55 10.09 -10.13 13.29
C LYS A 55 9.49 -10.95 12.13
N ASP A 56 8.23 -10.67 11.77
CA ASP A 56 7.55 -11.36 10.68
C ASP A 56 8.09 -10.89 9.32
N CYS A 57 8.34 -9.58 9.19
CA CYS A 57 9.00 -9.01 8.02
C CYS A 57 10.43 -9.53 7.88
N GLU A 58 11.19 -9.60 8.98
CA GLU A 58 12.55 -10.15 9.01
C GLU A 58 12.58 -11.63 8.62
N ALA A 59 11.72 -12.46 9.23
CA ALA A 59 11.63 -13.87 8.88
C ALA A 59 11.24 -14.10 7.41
N ALA A 60 10.36 -13.26 6.85
CA ALA A 60 10.02 -13.30 5.43
C ALA A 60 11.21 -12.89 4.54
N ALA A 61 11.96 -11.84 4.92
CA ALA A 61 13.15 -11.41 4.21
C ALA A 61 14.27 -12.47 4.25
N ASP A 62 14.52 -13.07 5.41
CA ASP A 62 15.50 -14.15 5.61
C ASP A 62 15.16 -15.39 4.80
N ARG A 63 13.87 -15.76 4.76
CA ARG A 63 13.41 -16.84 3.87
C ARG A 63 13.72 -16.51 2.41
N LEU A 64 13.47 -15.29 1.93
CA LEU A 64 13.79 -14.91 0.56
C LEU A 64 15.28 -14.90 0.25
N LEU A 65 16.11 -14.51 1.23
CA LEU A 65 17.58 -14.56 1.14
C LEU A 65 18.10 -15.99 1.01
N GLY A 66 17.44 -16.96 1.66
CA GLY A 66 17.78 -18.38 1.59
C GLY A 66 17.39 -19.07 0.28
N LEU A 67 16.53 -18.45 -0.54
CA LEU A 67 16.08 -19.00 -1.82
C LEU A 67 16.96 -18.52 -2.98
N THR A 68 17.13 -19.38 -3.97
CA THR A 68 17.67 -18.98 -5.29
C THR A 68 16.65 -18.15 -6.07
N ALA A 69 17.07 -17.47 -7.14
CA ALA A 69 16.15 -16.74 -8.01
C ALA A 69 15.07 -17.65 -8.63
N ALA A 70 15.44 -18.87 -9.02
CA ALA A 70 14.51 -19.86 -9.54
C ALA A 70 13.48 -20.30 -8.49
N GLU A 71 13.89 -20.53 -7.25
CA GLU A 71 12.97 -20.89 -6.16
C GLU A 71 12.07 -19.72 -5.78
N ARG A 72 12.58 -18.48 -5.71
CA ARG A 72 11.75 -17.28 -5.52
C ARG A 72 10.70 -17.12 -6.62
N ALA A 73 11.02 -17.47 -7.86
CA ALA A 73 10.07 -17.42 -8.97
C ALA A 73 8.92 -18.44 -8.81
N LEU A 74 9.14 -19.53 -8.06
CA LEU A 74 8.15 -20.55 -7.76
C LEU A 74 7.28 -20.21 -6.54
N GLU A 75 7.66 -19.21 -5.73
CA GLU A 75 6.84 -18.79 -4.59
C GLU A 75 5.49 -18.23 -5.07
N PRO A 76 4.34 -18.76 -4.59
CA PRO A 76 3.03 -18.48 -5.18
C PRO A 76 2.61 -17.02 -5.18
N CYS A 77 3.10 -16.22 -4.22
CA CYS A 77 2.77 -14.81 -4.09
C CYS A 77 3.78 -13.86 -4.76
N ILE A 78 4.82 -14.38 -5.40
CA ILE A 78 5.89 -13.59 -6.04
C ILE A 78 5.80 -13.72 -7.56
N GLY A 79 5.98 -14.93 -8.08
CA GLY A 79 6.01 -15.20 -9.52
C GLY A 79 7.31 -14.74 -10.19
N ALA A 80 7.54 -15.23 -11.42
CA ALA A 80 8.81 -15.08 -12.13
C ALA A 80 9.26 -13.61 -12.31
N ASP A 81 8.36 -12.73 -12.76
CA ASP A 81 8.70 -11.33 -13.08
C ASP A 81 9.17 -10.51 -11.86
N ARG A 82 8.87 -10.97 -10.65
CA ARG A 82 9.18 -10.26 -9.39
C ARG A 82 10.23 -10.95 -8.54
N ALA A 83 10.74 -12.11 -8.96
CA ALA A 83 11.67 -12.93 -8.18
C ALA A 83 12.94 -12.18 -7.75
N ASP A 84 13.45 -11.30 -8.61
CA ASP A 84 14.65 -10.48 -8.31
C ASP A 84 14.30 -9.18 -7.57
N LEU A 85 13.11 -8.62 -7.83
CA LEU A 85 12.69 -7.33 -7.29
C LEU A 85 12.21 -7.43 -5.84
N VAL A 86 11.59 -8.54 -5.46
CA VAL A 86 11.00 -8.71 -4.12
C VAL A 86 12.08 -8.66 -3.03
N LEU A 87 13.26 -9.22 -3.31
CA LEU A 87 14.38 -9.21 -2.36
C LEU A 87 14.91 -7.79 -2.13
N ALA A 88 15.05 -7.01 -3.20
CA ALA A 88 15.42 -5.59 -3.09
C ALA A 88 14.36 -4.80 -2.31
N GLY A 89 13.08 -5.09 -2.54
CA GLY A 89 11.98 -4.50 -1.77
C GLY A 89 12.03 -4.83 -0.28
N ALA A 90 12.38 -6.08 0.07
CA ALA A 90 12.57 -6.50 1.46
C ALA A 90 13.74 -5.76 2.12
N ALA A 91 14.86 -5.59 1.41
CA ALA A 91 16.01 -4.83 1.91
C ALA A 91 15.68 -3.34 2.12
N ILE A 92 14.90 -2.73 1.21
CA ILE A 92 14.42 -1.35 1.38
C ILE A 92 13.51 -1.25 2.60
N LEU A 93 12.58 -2.19 2.79
CA LEU A 93 11.71 -2.21 3.96
C LEU A 93 12.52 -2.35 5.25
N GLN A 94 13.53 -3.22 5.28
CA GLN A 94 14.42 -3.39 6.42
C GLN A 94 15.16 -2.08 6.73
N ALA A 95 15.77 -1.45 5.72
CA ALA A 95 16.43 -0.15 5.84
C ALA A 95 15.52 0.95 6.39
N VAL A 96 14.25 0.99 5.94
CA VAL A 96 13.25 1.93 6.44
C VAL A 96 12.92 1.65 7.91
N GLN A 97 12.76 0.38 8.29
CA GLN A 97 12.51 -0.01 9.68
C GLN A 97 13.72 0.20 10.61
N GLU A 98 14.94 0.21 10.08
CA GLU A 98 16.15 0.58 10.84
C GLU A 98 16.21 2.10 11.09
N LEU A 99 15.76 2.89 10.12
CA LEU A 99 15.76 4.35 10.20
C LEU A 99 14.61 4.90 11.05
N TRP A 100 13.45 4.26 10.98
CA TRP A 100 12.26 4.53 11.79
C TRP A 100 11.81 3.24 12.49
N PRO A 101 12.38 2.94 13.67
CA PRO A 101 12.08 1.72 14.41
C PRO A 101 10.59 1.60 14.72
N CYS A 102 9.92 0.62 14.12
CA CYS A 102 8.53 0.30 14.41
C CYS A 102 8.37 -1.14 14.86
N SER A 103 7.45 -1.38 15.80
CA SER A 103 7.08 -2.71 16.26
C SER A 103 6.37 -3.54 15.18
N ARG A 104 5.65 -2.85 14.27
CA ARG A 104 4.80 -3.46 13.25
C ARG A 104 4.59 -2.58 12.02
N VAL A 105 4.28 -3.23 10.91
CA VAL A 105 3.93 -2.64 9.63
C VAL A 105 2.52 -3.07 9.24
N ARG A 106 1.73 -2.14 8.72
CA ARG A 106 0.42 -2.41 8.14
C ARG A 106 0.53 -2.61 6.64
N VAL A 107 0.07 -3.75 6.13
CA VAL A 107 0.06 -4.06 4.71
C VAL A 107 -1.18 -3.46 4.05
N ALA A 108 -0.99 -2.69 3.00
CA ALA A 108 -2.07 -2.12 2.20
C ALA A 108 -1.90 -2.50 0.72
N ASP A 109 -2.89 -3.21 0.18
CA ASP A 109 -2.91 -3.59 -1.24
C ASP A 109 -3.56 -2.51 -2.11
N ARG A 110 -4.27 -1.56 -1.48
CA ARG A 110 -4.73 -0.35 -2.15
C ARG A 110 -3.61 0.68 -2.17
N GLY A 111 -3.32 1.23 -3.35
CA GLY A 111 -2.23 2.17 -3.54
C GLY A 111 -2.61 3.29 -4.50
N LEU A 112 -1.68 3.61 -5.40
CA LEU A 112 -1.80 4.76 -6.29
C LEU A 112 -3.05 4.72 -7.18
N ARG A 113 -3.43 3.54 -7.68
CA ARG A 113 -4.59 3.38 -8.58
C ARG A 113 -5.88 3.74 -7.87
N GLU A 114 -6.07 3.22 -6.66
CA GLU A 114 -7.23 3.51 -5.83
C GLU A 114 -7.24 4.99 -5.38
N GLY A 115 -6.08 5.54 -5.00
CA GLY A 115 -5.95 6.96 -4.65
C GLY A 115 -6.32 7.90 -5.79
N LEU A 116 -5.90 7.59 -7.02
CA LEU A 116 -6.25 8.35 -8.21
C LEU A 116 -7.76 8.29 -8.48
N LEU A 117 -8.36 7.09 -8.42
CA LEU A 117 -9.80 6.92 -8.60
C LEU A 117 -10.60 7.73 -7.58
N MET A 118 -10.23 7.68 -6.30
CA MET A 118 -10.87 8.47 -5.24
C MET A 118 -10.75 9.98 -5.50
N SER A 119 -9.59 10.43 -5.97
CA SER A 119 -9.36 11.82 -6.34
C SER A 119 -10.30 12.27 -7.45
N LEU A 120 -10.38 11.51 -8.55
CA LEU A 120 -11.27 11.80 -9.69
C LEU A 120 -12.76 11.80 -9.29
N MET A 121 -13.18 10.85 -8.45
CA MET A 121 -14.56 10.80 -7.94
C MET A 121 -14.89 12.02 -7.08
N SER A 122 -13.96 12.46 -6.22
CA SER A 122 -14.14 13.64 -5.37
C SER A 122 -14.26 14.94 -6.18
N GLU A 123 -13.51 15.07 -7.27
CA GLU A 123 -13.57 16.21 -8.19
C GLU A 123 -14.89 16.26 -8.98
N GLN A 124 -15.39 15.10 -9.40
CA GLN A 124 -16.69 15.00 -10.08
C GLN A 124 -17.85 15.39 -9.14
N GLN A 125 -17.78 15.02 -7.86
CA GLN A 125 -18.79 15.41 -6.87
C GLN A 125 -18.79 16.92 -6.58
N ARG A 126 -17.64 17.59 -6.73
CA ARG A 126 -17.50 19.05 -6.54
C ARG A 126 -18.07 19.89 -7.68
N ARG A 127 -18.31 19.31 -8.87
CA ARG A 127 -18.96 20.04 -9.97
C ARG A 127 -20.46 20.17 -9.66
N PRO A 128 -21.01 21.39 -9.50
CA PRO A 128 -22.44 21.55 -9.25
C PRO A 128 -23.20 20.90 -10.41
N ARG A 129 -24.02 19.88 -10.10
CA ARG A 129 -24.96 19.28 -11.05
C ARG A 129 -25.79 20.42 -11.63
N ARG A 130 -25.46 20.85 -12.85
CA ARG A 130 -26.17 21.90 -13.58
C ARG A 130 -27.60 21.41 -13.71
N ARG A 131 -28.48 21.87 -12.81
CA ARG A 131 -29.92 21.57 -12.83
C ARG A 131 -30.38 21.91 -14.23
N ARG A 132 -30.67 20.90 -15.04
CA ARG A 132 -31.46 21.05 -16.26
C ARG A 132 -32.79 21.64 -15.79
N ARG A 133 -32.92 22.97 -15.86
CA ARG A 133 -34.20 23.66 -15.76
C ARG A 133 -35.03 23.17 -16.94
N GLY A 134 -35.84 22.15 -16.69
CA GLY A 134 -36.91 21.72 -17.57
C GLY A 134 -37.85 22.89 -17.84
N GLY A 135 -38.34 22.96 -19.06
CA GLY A 135 -39.14 24.06 -19.59
C GLY A 135 -40.39 24.34 -18.77
N ALA A 136 -40.63 25.62 -18.51
CA ALA A 136 -41.95 26.12 -18.18
C ALA A 136 -42.63 26.53 -19.49
N SER A 137 -43.55 25.68 -19.95
CA SER A 137 -44.59 26.01 -20.92
C SER A 137 -45.27 27.32 -20.51
N LYS A 138 -45.27 28.33 -21.38
CA LYS A 138 -46.09 29.53 -21.23
C LYS A 138 -47.41 29.30 -21.96
N SER A 139 -48.45 28.93 -21.24
CA SER A 139 -49.83 29.25 -21.63
C SER A 139 -50.13 30.69 -21.18
N LYS A 140 -50.66 31.52 -22.08
CA LYS A 140 -51.32 32.79 -21.74
C LYS A 140 -52.79 32.69 -22.20
N PRO A 141 -53.76 33.11 -21.38
CA PRO A 141 -55.16 33.18 -21.79
C PRO A 141 -55.43 34.46 -22.58
N VAL A 142 -56.45 34.37 -23.43
CA VAL A 142 -57.05 35.44 -24.23
C VAL A 142 -57.81 36.41 -23.31
N SER A 143 -57.73 37.70 -23.62
CA SER A 143 -58.61 38.73 -23.06
C SER A 143 -59.10 39.64 -24.19
N GLU A 144 -60.42 39.86 -24.18
CA GLU A 144 -61.31 40.64 -25.07
C GLU A 144 -61.67 40.06 -26.45
#